data_AF-A0A1I8BWB1-F1
#
_entry.id   AF-A0A1I8BWB1-F1
#
_cell.length_a   1.000
_cell.length_b   1.000
_cell.length_c   1.000
_cell.angle_alpha   90.00
_cell.angle_beta   90.00
_cell.angle_gamma   90.00
#
_symmetry.space_group_name_H-M   'P 1'
#
loop_
_entity.id
_entity.type
_entity.pdbx_description
1 polymer ?
#
loop_
_entity_poly.entity_id
_entity_poly.type
_entity_poly.pdbx_seq_one_letter_code
_entity_poly.pdbx_strand_id
1 'polypeptide(L)'
;MLEELRKKGNELSIICNIYHFLNIFLSVSFPFAKLTPKVSEMIFGMEKRNIDTRENEILIFLAVIVIWKCRKSSSYLHSLSTIYLYSKLANALLFFRVKPIFGKLDVGRFPKEAEYFRINCSATSRQLPTFSCFKGGIQTERRPLISTNGKAIPFVFTEQNIILALDLTRIYAEYKKKLKNI
;
A
#
# COMPACT_ATOMS: atom_id res chain seq x y z
N MET A 1 30.01 37.39 1.57
CA MET A 1 30.55 36.33 0.69
C MET A 1 31.08 35.10 1.43
N LEU A 2 32.12 35.17 2.28
CA LEU A 2 32.63 33.99 3.02
C LEU A 2 31.65 33.43 4.07
N GLU A 3 30.93 34.30 4.80
CA GLU A 3 29.89 33.85 5.73
C GLU A 3 28.69 33.22 5.02
N GLU A 4 28.31 33.70 3.83
CA GLU A 4 27.28 33.06 3.00
C GLU A 4 27.73 31.70 2.48
N LEU A 5 29.00 31.56 2.07
CA LEU A 5 29.57 30.28 1.64
C LEU A 5 29.63 29.28 2.80
N ARG A 6 29.98 29.74 4.01
CA ARG A 6 29.99 28.93 5.23
C ARG A 6 28.57 28.54 5.68
N LYS A 7 27.59 29.44 5.54
CA LYS A 7 26.18 29.17 5.83
C LYS A 7 25.60 28.17 4.82
N LYS A 8 25.86 28.35 3.52
CA LYS A 8 25.54 27.38 2.47
C LYS A 8 26.20 26.02 2.71
N GLY A 9 27.47 25.99 3.11
CA GLY A 9 28.21 24.76 3.43
C GLY A 9 27.61 23.99 4.60
N ASN A 10 27.19 24.69 5.66
CA ASN A 10 26.50 24.07 6.79
C ASN A 10 25.09 23.56 6.42
N GLU A 11 24.34 24.30 5.60
CA GLU A 11 23.04 23.86 5.07
C GLU A 11 23.18 22.63 4.17
N LEU A 12 24.20 22.59 3.31
CA LEU A 12 24.56 21.45 2.45
C LEU A 12 24.96 20.21 3.26
N SER A 13 25.72 20.38 4.35
CA SER A 13 26.08 19.31 5.28
C SER A 13 24.84 18.70 5.95
N ILE A 14 23.87 19.53 6.32
CA ILE A 14 22.59 19.08 6.88
C ILE A 14 21.78 18.31 5.83
N ILE A 15 21.72 18.79 4.59
CA ILE A 15 21.02 18.11 3.47
C ILE A 15 21.72 16.80 3.05
N CYS A 16 23.05 16.72 3.17
CA CYS A 16 23.83 15.51 2.88
C CYS A 16 23.78 14.47 4.03
N ASN A 17 23.07 14.77 5.13
CA ASN A 17 22.80 13.77 6.14
C ASN A 17 22.00 12.63 5.49
N ILE A 18 22.41 11.39 5.75
CA ILE A 18 21.79 10.16 5.25
C ILE A 18 20.26 10.14 5.46
N TYR A 19 19.78 10.80 6.52
CA TYR A 19 18.36 11.03 6.77
C TYR A 19 17.63 11.69 5.59
N HIS A 20 18.14 12.80 5.05
CA HIS A 20 17.48 13.53 3.96
C HIS A 20 17.54 12.75 2.65
N PHE A 21 18.68 12.10 2.38
CA PHE A 21 18.83 11.23 1.22
C PHE A 21 17.79 10.09 1.21
N LEU A 22 17.67 9.36 2.32
CA LEU A 22 16.69 8.29 2.45
C LEU A 22 15.24 8.80 2.32
N ASN A 23 14.93 9.98 2.89
CA ASN A 23 13.60 10.56 2.76
C ASN A 23 13.27 11.01 1.33
N ILE A 24 14.23 11.57 0.60
CA ILE A 24 14.06 11.90 -0.81
C ILE A 24 13.81 10.63 -1.61
N PHE A 25 14.66 9.60 -1.42
CA PHE A 25 14.50 8.31 -2.07
C PHE A 25 13.11 7.71 -1.83
N LEU A 26 12.65 7.67 -0.58
CA LEU A 26 11.31 7.19 -0.20
C LEU A 26 10.16 8.05 -0.72
N SER A 27 10.42 9.32 -1.06
CA SER A 27 9.40 10.24 -1.56
C SER A 27 9.20 10.11 -3.07
N VAL A 28 10.26 9.78 -3.82
CA VAL A 28 10.24 9.72 -5.29
C VAL A 28 10.27 8.29 -5.85
N SER A 29 10.30 7.27 -4.99
CA SER A 29 10.53 5.89 -5.45
C SER A 29 9.43 5.33 -6.34
N PHE A 30 8.15 5.69 -6.18
CA PHE A 30 7.09 5.21 -7.07
C PHE A 30 7.20 5.81 -8.48
N PRO A 31 7.28 7.15 -8.66
CA PRO A 31 7.57 7.73 -9.97
C PRO A 31 8.83 7.12 -10.58
N PHE A 32 9.92 7.05 -9.82
CA PHE A 32 11.18 6.48 -10.31
C PHE A 32 11.05 5.02 -10.77
N ALA A 33 10.33 4.20 -9.98
CA ALA A 33 10.08 2.79 -10.30
C ALA A 33 9.24 2.64 -11.58
N LYS A 34 8.33 3.56 -11.87
CA LYS A 34 7.53 3.60 -13.10
C LYS A 34 8.31 4.13 -14.32
N LEU A 35 9.17 5.13 -14.12
CA LEU A 35 9.99 5.71 -15.20
C LEU A 35 11.08 4.74 -15.69
N THR A 36 11.62 3.90 -14.81
CA THR A 36 12.74 3.01 -15.14
C THR A 36 12.23 1.64 -15.65
N PRO A 37 12.46 1.27 -16.92
CA PRO A 37 11.82 0.08 -17.52
C PRO A 37 12.12 -1.23 -16.78
N LYS A 38 13.40 -1.49 -16.48
CA LYS A 38 13.82 -2.70 -15.77
C LYS A 38 13.22 -2.80 -14.37
N VAL A 39 13.12 -1.67 -13.66
CA VAL A 39 12.57 -1.61 -12.31
C VAL A 39 11.05 -1.78 -12.33
N SER A 40 10.38 -1.16 -13.30
CA SER A 40 8.94 -1.30 -13.48
C SER A 40 8.54 -2.74 -13.79
N GLU A 41 9.27 -3.39 -14.70
CA GLU A 41 9.06 -4.79 -15.04
C GLU A 41 9.33 -5.70 -13.82
N MET A 42 10.42 -5.48 -13.08
CA MET A 42 10.76 -6.27 -11.91
C MET A 42 9.73 -6.11 -10.76
N ILE A 43 9.31 -4.88 -10.47
CA ILE A 43 8.47 -4.58 -9.31
C ILE A 43 6.98 -4.81 -9.61
N PHE A 44 6.55 -4.52 -10.83
CA PHE A 44 5.14 -4.50 -11.21
C PHE A 44 4.78 -5.51 -12.31
N GLY A 45 5.75 -6.14 -12.98
CA GLY A 45 5.49 -7.03 -14.12
C GLY A 45 4.83 -6.32 -15.31
N MET A 46 4.98 -4.99 -15.39
CA MET A 46 4.33 -4.13 -16.37
C MET A 46 5.30 -3.72 -17.49
N GLU A 47 4.85 -3.88 -18.74
CA GLU A 47 5.54 -3.36 -19.93
C GLU A 47 5.19 -1.87 -20.19
N LYS A 48 4.06 -1.40 -19.63
CA LYS A 48 3.55 -0.04 -19.85
C LYS A 48 4.14 0.97 -18.86
N ARG A 49 4.72 2.04 -19.43
CA ARG A 49 5.52 3.07 -18.75
C ARG A 49 4.70 4.23 -18.16
N ASN A 50 3.44 4.38 -18.57
CA ASN A 50 2.69 5.61 -18.31
C ASN A 50 2.06 5.61 -16.91
N ILE A 51 2.04 6.80 -16.31
CA ILE A 51 1.32 7.08 -15.07
C ILE A 51 -0.18 7.14 -15.42
N ASP A 52 -0.99 6.31 -14.76
CA ASP A 52 -2.43 6.26 -14.98
C ASP A 52 -3.09 7.57 -14.54
N THR A 53 -4.26 7.91 -15.10
CA THR A 53 -5.02 9.13 -14.75
C THR A 53 -5.23 9.25 -13.24
N ARG A 54 -5.53 8.13 -12.56
CA ARG A 54 -5.69 8.11 -11.10
C ARG A 54 -4.38 8.34 -10.34
N GLU A 55 -3.27 7.80 -10.83
CA GLU A 55 -1.95 8.03 -10.23
C GLU A 55 -1.55 9.50 -10.41
N ASN A 56 -1.84 10.10 -11.57
CA ASN A 56 -1.67 11.52 -11.83
C ASN A 56 -2.55 12.40 -10.92
N GLU A 57 -3.83 12.06 -10.73
CA GLU A 57 -4.72 12.76 -9.79
C GLU A 57 -4.12 12.79 -8.38
N ILE A 58 -3.57 11.66 -7.90
CA ILE A 58 -2.92 11.56 -6.58
C ILE A 58 -1.67 12.45 -6.52
N LEU A 59 -0.83 12.44 -7.55
CA LEU A 59 0.39 13.25 -7.61
C LEU A 59 0.08 14.76 -7.68
N ILE A 60 -0.95 15.15 -8.43
CA ILE A 60 -1.43 16.54 -8.50
C ILE A 60 -1.99 16.96 -7.14
N PHE A 61 -2.80 16.13 -6.50
CA PHE A 61 -3.35 16.40 -5.17
C PHE A 61 -2.25 16.56 -4.12
N LEU A 62 -1.22 15.71 -4.17
CA LEU A 62 -0.01 15.85 -3.36
C LEU A 62 0.66 17.21 -3.59
N ALA A 63 0.89 17.59 -4.85
CA ALA A 63 1.53 18.87 -5.19
C ALA A 63 0.75 20.06 -4.61
N VAL A 64 -0.58 20.06 -4.75
CA VAL A 64 -1.46 21.11 -4.20
C VAL A 64 -1.37 21.17 -2.67
N ILE A 65 -1.45 20.03 -1.97
CA ILE A 65 -1.33 19.98 -0.51
C ILE A 65 0.03 20.49 -0.04
N VAL A 66 1.11 20.05 -0.70
CA VAL A 66 2.47 20.44 -0.35
C VAL A 66 2.64 21.95 -0.53
N ILE A 67 2.23 22.52 -1.66
CA ILE A 67 2.30 23.98 -1.90
C ILE A 67 1.50 24.73 -0.84
N TRP A 68 0.27 24.30 -0.54
CA TRP A 68 -0.58 24.96 0.44
C TRP A 68 0.01 24.92 1.86
N LYS A 69 0.58 23.78 2.27
CA LYS A 69 1.20 23.61 3.59
C LYS A 69 2.54 24.33 3.70
N CYS A 70 3.35 24.34 2.65
CA CYS A 70 4.62 25.07 2.61
C CYS A 70 4.44 26.58 2.68
N ARG A 71 3.33 27.12 2.12
CA ARG A 71 3.02 28.56 2.21
C ARG A 71 2.81 29.08 3.63
N LYS A 72 2.37 28.23 4.57
CA LYS A 72 2.05 28.62 5.96
C LYS A 72 3.20 28.41 6.96
N SER A 73 4.32 27.85 6.54
CA SER A 73 5.41 27.47 7.45
C SER A 73 6.49 28.54 7.50
N SER A 74 6.78 29.04 8.70
CA SER A 74 7.82 30.05 8.95
C SER A 74 9.24 29.45 8.97
N SER A 75 9.37 28.13 9.19
CA SER A 75 10.66 27.44 9.31
C SER A 75 10.92 26.47 8.16
N TYR A 76 12.12 26.55 7.57
CA TYR A 76 12.57 25.68 6.48
C TYR A 76 12.54 24.20 6.86
N LEU A 77 13.00 23.85 8.07
CA LEU A 77 13.03 22.46 8.55
C LEU A 77 11.63 21.87 8.70
N HIS A 78 10.67 22.69 9.15
CA HIS A 78 9.27 22.26 9.28
C HIS A 78 8.64 22.07 7.89
N SER A 79 8.90 22.97 6.94
CA SER A 79 8.44 22.84 5.56
C SER A 79 8.95 21.55 4.92
N LEU A 80 10.25 21.26 5.09
CA LEU A 80 10.89 20.07 4.53
C LEU A 80 10.34 18.77 5.13
N SER A 81 10.16 18.72 6.45
CA SER A 81 9.57 17.57 7.14
C SER A 81 8.15 17.28 6.67
N THR A 82 7.39 18.35 6.41
CA THR A 82 6.02 18.27 5.89
C THR A 82 6.00 17.71 4.46
N ILE A 83 6.92 18.17 3.59
CA ILE A 83 7.09 17.64 2.23
C ILE A 83 7.36 16.13 2.28
N TYR A 84 8.31 15.69 3.11
CA TYR A 84 8.63 14.26 3.21
C TYR A 84 7.47 13.44 3.76
N LEU A 85 6.74 13.93 4.76
CA LEU A 85 5.60 13.21 5.31
C LEU A 85 4.53 12.96 4.24
N TYR A 86 4.06 14.02 3.57
CA TYR A 86 3.02 13.88 2.56
C TYR A 86 3.50 13.09 1.34
N SER A 87 4.73 13.30 0.89
CA SER A 87 5.29 12.57 -0.26
C SER A 87 5.42 11.08 0.05
N LYS A 88 5.92 10.70 1.24
CA LYS A 88 5.99 9.29 1.65
C LYS A 88 4.62 8.64 1.76
N LEU A 89 3.62 9.36 2.29
CA LEU A 89 2.24 8.85 2.38
C LEU A 89 1.63 8.63 1.00
N ALA A 90 1.75 9.61 0.10
CA ALA A 90 1.28 9.48 -1.27
C ALA A 90 2.01 8.34 -2.01
N ASN A 91 3.32 8.25 -1.84
CA ASN A 91 4.14 7.19 -2.42
C ASN A 91 3.71 5.80 -1.93
N ALA A 92 3.46 5.65 -0.62
CA ALA A 92 2.91 4.42 -0.05
C ALA A 92 1.53 4.08 -0.64
N LEU A 93 0.61 5.05 -0.71
CA LEU A 93 -0.72 4.88 -1.31
C LEU A 93 -0.63 4.43 -2.78
N LEU A 94 0.29 4.99 -3.56
CA LEU A 94 0.53 4.60 -4.95
C LEU A 94 1.02 3.15 -5.05
N PHE A 95 1.95 2.73 -4.19
CA PHE A 95 2.39 1.33 -4.12
C PHE A 95 1.26 0.37 -3.68
N PHE A 96 0.43 0.78 -2.70
CA PHE A 96 -0.72 -0.01 -2.25
C PHE A 96 -1.79 -0.18 -3.33
N ARG A 97 -1.95 0.81 -4.21
CA ARG A 97 -2.90 0.73 -5.33
C ARG A 97 -2.50 -0.35 -6.34
N VAL A 98 -1.21 -0.47 -6.63
CA VAL A 98 -0.76 -1.31 -7.74
C VAL A 98 -0.78 -2.79 -7.38
N LYS A 99 -0.51 -3.20 -6.13
CA LYS A 99 -0.38 -4.63 -5.79
C LYS A 99 -1.60 -5.22 -5.08
N PRO A 100 -1.99 -6.48 -5.36
CA PRO A 100 -2.91 -7.21 -4.50
C PRO A 100 -2.27 -7.39 -3.12
N ILE A 101 -2.98 -6.99 -2.07
CA ILE A 101 -2.47 -6.97 -0.70
C ILE A 101 -2.94 -8.23 0.03
N PHE A 102 -2.01 -8.91 0.67
CA PHE A 102 -2.31 -9.92 1.68
C PHE A 102 -2.22 -9.28 3.06
N GLY A 103 -3.28 -9.40 3.84
CA GLY A 103 -3.34 -8.92 5.21
C GLY A 103 -3.55 -10.08 6.19
N LYS A 104 -2.95 -9.99 7.37
CA LYS A 104 -3.26 -10.86 8.51
C LYS A 104 -3.85 -10.01 9.62
N LEU A 105 -4.99 -10.43 10.16
CA LEU A 105 -5.66 -9.80 11.28
C LEU A 105 -5.84 -10.83 12.40
N ASP A 106 -5.35 -10.50 13.59
CA ASP A 106 -5.56 -11.33 14.78
C ASP A 106 -6.88 -10.95 15.47
N VAL A 107 -7.95 -11.62 15.08
CA VAL A 107 -9.30 -11.40 15.62
C VAL A 107 -9.44 -11.78 17.09
N GLY A 108 -8.52 -12.55 17.67
CA GLY A 108 -8.50 -12.84 19.11
C GLY A 108 -8.09 -11.62 19.94
N ARG A 109 -7.22 -10.77 19.38
CA ARG A 109 -6.81 -9.49 19.99
C ARG A 109 -7.79 -8.35 19.70
N PHE A 110 -8.53 -8.46 18.60
CA PHE A 110 -9.39 -7.43 18.02
C PHE A 110 -10.84 -7.93 17.92
N PRO A 111 -11.58 -7.99 19.05
CA PRO A 111 -12.90 -8.62 19.11
C PRO A 111 -14.00 -7.82 18.38
N LYS A 112 -13.87 -6.49 18.28
CA LYS A 112 -14.83 -5.66 17.54
C LYS A 112 -14.80 -5.98 16.05
N GLU A 113 -13.61 -6.25 15.54
CA GLU A 113 -13.36 -6.64 14.16
C GLU A 113 -13.85 -8.06 13.92
N ALA A 114 -13.66 -8.98 14.88
CA ALA A 114 -14.23 -10.32 14.85
C ALA A 114 -15.76 -10.27 14.70
N GLU A 115 -16.43 -9.42 15.50
CA GLU A 115 -17.87 -9.21 15.43
C GLU A 115 -18.30 -8.59 14.08
N TYR A 116 -17.59 -7.57 13.63
CA TYR A 116 -17.84 -6.91 12.34
C TYR A 116 -17.81 -7.91 11.17
N PHE A 117 -16.80 -8.79 11.12
CA PHE A 117 -16.68 -9.84 10.10
C PHE A 117 -17.50 -11.10 10.41
N ARG A 118 -18.25 -11.10 11.52
CA ARG A 118 -19.04 -12.24 12.02
C ARG A 118 -18.21 -13.51 12.11
N ILE A 119 -17.11 -13.45 12.86
CA ILE A 119 -16.16 -14.53 13.11
C ILE A 119 -16.23 -14.91 14.60
N ASN A 120 -16.76 -16.09 14.87
CA ASN A 120 -16.77 -16.70 16.19
C ASN A 120 -15.37 -17.22 16.54
N CYS A 121 -14.75 -16.56 17.52
CA CYS A 121 -13.39 -16.85 17.99
C CYS A 121 -13.34 -17.81 19.19
N SER A 122 -14.45 -18.45 19.58
CA SER A 122 -14.43 -19.43 20.67
C SER A 122 -13.51 -20.61 20.35
N ALA A 123 -12.85 -21.20 21.34
CA ALA A 123 -11.96 -22.36 21.14
C ALA A 123 -12.69 -23.58 20.54
N THR A 124 -14.01 -23.65 20.74
CA THR A 124 -14.89 -24.71 20.19
C THR A 124 -15.36 -24.41 18.76
N SER A 125 -15.22 -23.16 18.30
CA SER A 125 -15.54 -22.75 16.94
C SER A 125 -14.48 -23.24 15.98
N ARG A 126 -14.91 -23.88 14.88
CA ARG A 126 -14.02 -24.26 13.77
C ARG A 126 -13.90 -23.16 12.72
N GLN A 127 -14.15 -21.89 13.09
CA GLN A 127 -14.08 -20.77 12.15
C GLN A 127 -12.65 -20.22 11.97
N LEU A 128 -11.72 -20.53 12.88
CA LEU A 128 -10.33 -20.09 12.78
C LEU A 128 -9.43 -21.22 12.22
N PRO A 129 -8.45 -20.90 11.36
CA PRO A 129 -8.24 -19.59 10.71
C PRO A 129 -9.36 -19.27 9.71
N THR A 130 -9.63 -17.97 9.49
CA THR A 130 -10.54 -17.52 8.42
C THR A 130 -9.74 -16.85 7.31
N PHE A 131 -9.95 -17.28 6.07
CA PHE A 131 -9.48 -16.59 4.87
C PHE A 131 -10.66 -15.90 4.20
N SER A 132 -10.52 -14.62 3.87
CA SER A 132 -11.55 -13.81 3.22
C SER A 132 -10.95 -13.07 2.03
N CYS A 133 -11.57 -13.18 0.86
CA CYS A 133 -11.18 -12.45 -0.34
C CYS A 133 -12.13 -11.27 -0.57
N PHE A 134 -11.57 -10.07 -0.71
CA PHE A 134 -12.32 -8.85 -0.96
C PHE A 134 -12.06 -8.34 -2.38
N LYS A 135 -13.10 -8.02 -3.14
CA LYS A 135 -13.01 -7.36 -4.45
C LYS A 135 -13.89 -6.12 -4.44
N GLY A 136 -13.33 -4.96 -4.78
CA GLY A 136 -14.07 -3.69 -4.78
C GLY A 136 -14.65 -3.32 -3.41
N GLY A 137 -14.01 -3.77 -2.31
CA GLY A 137 -14.49 -3.53 -0.94
C GLY A 137 -15.55 -4.52 -0.44
N ILE A 138 -16.01 -5.45 -1.28
CA ILE A 138 -17.03 -6.45 -0.92
C ILE A 138 -16.35 -7.80 -0.70
N GLN A 139 -16.74 -8.50 0.37
CA GLN A 139 -16.29 -9.87 0.64
C GLN A 139 -16.93 -10.81 -0.39
N THR A 140 -16.08 -11.40 -1.24
CA THR A 140 -16.52 -12.28 -2.34
C THR A 140 -16.52 -13.74 -1.93
N GLU A 141 -15.44 -14.19 -1.30
CA GLU A 141 -15.26 -15.57 -0.85
C GLU A 141 -14.72 -15.60 0.57
N ARG A 142 -15.12 -16.63 1.34
CA ARG A 142 -14.53 -16.90 2.66
C ARG A 142 -14.42 -18.39 2.94
N ARG A 143 -13.37 -18.80 3.66
CA ARG A 143 -13.23 -20.14 4.22
C ARG A 143 -12.83 -20.04 5.69
N PRO A 144 -13.42 -20.86 6.59
CA PRO A 144 -14.45 -21.86 6.29
C PRO A 144 -15.81 -21.23 5.97
N LEU A 145 -16.64 -21.97 5.24
CA LEU A 145 -18.03 -21.56 4.98
C LEU A 145 -18.86 -21.73 6.25
N ILE A 146 -19.87 -20.89 6.40
CA ILE A 146 -20.79 -20.96 7.54
C ILE A 146 -22.11 -21.56 7.06
N SER A 147 -22.52 -22.66 7.69
CA SER A 147 -23.82 -23.30 7.46
C SER A 147 -24.96 -22.39 7.95
N THR A 148 -26.18 -22.65 7.51
CA THR A 148 -27.41 -21.97 7.98
C THR A 148 -27.56 -22.01 9.50
N ASN A 149 -27.05 -23.07 10.14
CA ASN A 149 -27.06 -23.25 11.59
C ASN A 149 -25.93 -22.49 12.32
N GLY A 150 -25.19 -21.62 11.62
CA GLY A 150 -24.08 -20.83 12.18
C GLY A 150 -22.78 -21.59 12.42
N LYS A 151 -22.75 -22.91 12.17
CA LYS A 151 -21.55 -23.75 12.34
C LYS A 151 -20.64 -23.66 11.11
N ALA A 152 -19.33 -23.67 11.36
CA ALA A 152 -18.34 -23.75 10.29
C ALA A 152 -18.41 -25.12 9.61
N ILE A 153 -18.49 -25.12 8.29
CA ILE A 153 -18.33 -26.31 7.45
C ILE A 153 -16.83 -26.66 7.46
N PRO A 154 -16.44 -27.90 7.82
CA PRO A 154 -15.05 -28.32 7.84
C PRO A 154 -14.35 -28.03 6.50
N PHE A 155 -13.17 -27.43 6.58
CA PHE A 155 -12.34 -27.13 5.42
C PHE A 155 -10.88 -27.47 5.76
N VAL A 156 -10.22 -28.20 4.85
CA VAL A 156 -8.82 -28.57 5.01
C VAL A 156 -7.95 -27.47 4.40
N PHE A 157 -7.21 -26.76 5.25
CA PHE A 157 -6.32 -25.68 4.83
C PHE A 157 -5.00 -26.24 4.26
N THR A 158 -5.02 -26.57 2.98
CA THR A 158 -3.82 -26.77 2.16
C THR A 158 -3.66 -25.61 1.19
N GLU A 159 -2.45 -25.36 0.71
CA GLU A 159 -2.19 -24.33 -0.30
C GLU A 159 -3.08 -24.52 -1.54
N GLN A 160 -3.14 -25.76 -2.05
CA GLN A 160 -3.96 -26.13 -3.21
C GLN A 160 -5.45 -25.84 -2.97
N ASN A 161 -5.97 -26.24 -1.81
CA ASN A 161 -7.38 -26.01 -1.48
C ASN A 161 -7.68 -24.51 -1.35
N ILE A 162 -6.76 -23.71 -0.81
CA ILE A 162 -6.94 -22.25 -0.68
C ILE A 162 -6.89 -21.58 -2.05
N ILE A 163 -5.92 -21.94 -2.90
CA ILE A 163 -5.79 -21.42 -4.26
C ILE A 163 -7.07 -21.67 -5.06
N LEU A 164 -7.62 -22.89 -4.97
CA LEU A 164 -8.86 -23.26 -5.64
C LEU A 164 -10.08 -22.57 -5.02
N ALA A 165 -10.21 -22.58 -3.68
CA ALA A 165 -11.38 -22.06 -2.99
C ALA A 165 -11.53 -20.54 -3.09
N LEU A 166 -10.42 -19.81 -3.14
CA LEU A 166 -10.41 -18.35 -3.33
C LEU A 166 -10.18 -17.95 -4.79
N ASP A 167 -9.97 -18.94 -5.67
CA ASP A 167 -9.72 -18.77 -7.09
C ASP A 167 -8.57 -17.77 -7.38
N LEU A 168 -7.47 -17.95 -6.65
CA LEU A 168 -6.33 -17.04 -6.68
C LEU A 168 -5.65 -17.01 -8.06
N THR A 169 -5.69 -18.13 -8.79
CA THR A 169 -5.12 -18.22 -10.15
C THR A 169 -5.85 -17.30 -11.12
N ARG A 170 -7.20 -17.32 -11.13
CA ARG A 170 -7.97 -16.41 -11.98
C ARG A 170 -7.77 -14.97 -11.56
N ILE A 171 -7.79 -14.67 -10.25
CA ILE A 171 -7.57 -13.31 -9.73
C ILE A 171 -6.21 -12.77 -10.19
N TYR A 172 -5.16 -13.58 -10.11
CA TYR A 172 -3.82 -13.20 -10.55
C TYR A 172 -3.76 -12.98 -12.07
N ALA A 173 -4.42 -13.83 -12.86
CA ALA A 173 -4.50 -13.66 -14.31
C ALA A 173 -5.27 -12.40 -14.72
N GLU A 174 -6.41 -12.11 -14.07
CA GLU A 174 -7.19 -10.89 -14.26
C GLU A 174 -6.38 -9.64 -13.90
N TYR A 175 -5.67 -9.69 -12.78
CA TYR A 175 -4.76 -8.63 -12.37
C TYR A 175 -3.69 -8.39 -13.43
N LYS A 176 -2.99 -9.45 -13.88
CA LYS A 176 -1.98 -9.36 -14.95
C LYS A 176 -2.56 -8.82 -16.26
N LYS A 177 -3.82 -9.14 -16.59
CA LYS A 177 -4.51 -8.60 -17.77
C LYS A 177 -4.87 -7.12 -17.61
N LYS A 178 -5.38 -6.70 -16.45
CA LYS A 178 -5.63 -5.28 -16.15
C LYS A 178 -4.35 -4.46 -16.25
N LEU A 179 -3.24 -4.99 -15.74
CA LEU A 179 -1.93 -4.37 -15.88
C LEU A 179 -1.47 -4.19 -17.34
N LYS A 180 -1.92 -5.06 -18.26
CA LYS A 180 -1.60 -4.93 -19.69
C LYS A 180 -2.51 -3.94 -20.44
N ASN A 181 -3.76 -3.80 -19.99
CA ASN A 181 -4.80 -3.06 -20.71
C ASN A 181 -5.03 -1.61 -20.23
N ILE A 182 -4.53 -1.25 -19.03
CA ILE A 182 -4.40 0.14 -18.56
C ILE A 182 -3.14 0.72 -19.19
#